data_AF-A0A8J9VAU0-F1
#
_entry.id   AF-A0A8J9VAU0-F1
#
_cell.length_a   1.000
_cell.length_b   1.000
_cell.length_c   1.000
_cell.angle_alpha   90.00
_cell.angle_beta   90.00
_cell.angle_gamma   90.00
#
_symmetry.space_group_name_H-M   'P 1'
#
loop_
_entity.id
_entity.type
_entity.pdbx_description
1 polymer ?
#
loop_
_entity_poly.entity_id
_entity_poly.type
_entity_poly.pdbx_seq_one_letter_code
_entity_poly.pdbx_strand_id
1 'polypeptide(L)'
;MATVISYIQRNLVSKCNERWRNASRIKERFESKNVNWLDGQFRVPLERRVTVNYPNTSGSRGGRPSKPYEASSEKTKKRKNMELIQEYGLDCVLNAYAQELRSMGETEEATIVNIIRTASKNDKKKILNTLLRTLKTLHLFQRRKYYGPLLT
;
A
#
# COMPACT_ATOMS: atom_id res chain seq x y z
N MET A 1 -19.24 17.03 -16.47
CA MET A 1 -20.52 16.81 -15.75
C MET A 1 -20.72 15.38 -15.26
N ALA A 2 -20.43 14.34 -16.05
CA ALA A 2 -20.59 12.92 -15.63
C ALA A 2 -19.81 12.54 -14.34
N THR A 3 -18.65 13.15 -14.10
CA THR A 3 -17.82 12.89 -12.92
C THR A 3 -18.43 13.41 -11.62
N VAL A 4 -19.17 14.53 -11.68
CA VAL A 4 -19.82 15.14 -10.51
C VAL A 4 -21.07 14.35 -10.14
N ILE A 5 -21.88 13.96 -11.13
CA ILE A 5 -23.08 13.13 -10.91
C ILE A 5 -22.71 11.79 -10.28
N SER A 6 -21.68 11.09 -10.79
CA SER A 6 -21.22 9.82 -10.21
C SER A 6 -20.65 9.96 -8.80
N TYR A 7 -20.10 11.13 -8.44
CA TYR A 7 -19.61 11.42 -7.10
C TYR A 7 -20.77 11.67 -6.13
N ILE A 8 -21.77 12.44 -6.55
CA ILE A 8 -22.99 12.69 -5.76
C ILE A 8 -23.73 11.38 -5.51
N GLN A 9 -23.90 10.54 -6.54
CA GLN A 9 -24.53 9.22 -6.41
C GLN A 9 -23.80 8.34 -5.40
N ARG A 10 -22.47 8.25 -5.45
CA ARG A 10 -21.68 7.44 -4.51
C ARG A 10 -21.83 7.95 -3.06
N ASN A 11 -21.82 9.26 -2.85
CA ASN A 11 -22.03 9.84 -1.52
C ASN A 11 -23.43 9.57 -0.97
N LEU A 12 -24.46 9.73 -1.80
CA LEU A 12 -25.85 9.46 -1.41
C LEU A 12 -26.04 7.99 -1.06
N VAL A 13 -25.52 7.06 -1.87
CA VAL A 13 -25.59 5.62 -1.60
C VAL A 13 -24.87 5.28 -0.29
N SER A 14 -23.68 5.83 -0.05
CA SER A 14 -22.94 5.61 1.19
C SER A 14 -23.72 6.10 2.42
N LYS A 15 -24.28 7.32 2.36
CA LYS A 15 -25.06 7.92 3.45
C LYS A 15 -26.40 7.21 3.67
N CYS A 16 -27.04 6.75 2.60
CA CYS A 16 -28.23 5.91 2.68
C CYS A 16 -27.93 4.60 3.41
N ASN A 17 -26.85 3.92 3.03
CA ASN A 17 -26.43 2.66 3.66
C ASN A 17 -26.07 2.83 5.15
N GLU A 18 -25.41 3.94 5.51
CA GLU A 18 -25.10 4.29 6.89
C GLU A 18 -26.39 4.46 7.72
N ARG A 19 -27.34 5.27 7.22
CA ARG A 19 -28.63 5.50 7.89
C ARG A 19 -29.49 4.22 7.95
N TRP A 20 -29.47 3.40 6.90
CA TRP A 20 -30.15 2.11 6.86
C TRP A 20 -29.63 1.16 7.92
N ARG A 21 -28.30 1.08 8.07
CA ARG A 21 -27.65 0.30 9.12
C ARG A 21 -28.01 0.82 10.52
N ASN A 22 -28.03 2.15 10.72
CA ASN A 22 -28.38 2.76 12.01
C ASN A 22 -29.87 2.56 12.37
N ALA A 23 -30.72 2.38 11.38
CA ALA A 23 -32.12 1.98 11.56
C ALA A 23 -32.29 0.46 11.72
N SER A 24 -31.22 -0.28 11.98
CA SER A 24 -31.23 -1.75 12.10
C SER A 24 -31.77 -2.46 10.87
N ARG A 25 -31.75 -1.80 9.70
CA ARG A 25 -32.35 -2.29 8.45
C ARG A 25 -33.86 -2.57 8.54
N ILE A 26 -34.57 -1.82 9.39
CA ILE A 26 -36.02 -1.88 9.51
C ILE A 26 -36.61 -0.66 8.82
N LYS A 27 -37.54 -0.88 7.88
CA LYS A 27 -38.13 0.16 7.03
C LYS A 27 -38.80 1.28 7.82
N GLU A 28 -39.73 0.94 8.70
CA GLU A 28 -40.48 1.91 9.53
C GLU A 28 -39.56 2.74 10.43
N ARG A 29 -38.54 2.09 11.01
CA ARG A 29 -37.53 2.76 11.84
C ARG A 29 -36.64 3.70 11.01
N PHE A 30 -36.38 3.34 9.76
CA PHE A 30 -35.59 4.17 8.85
C PHE A 30 -36.38 5.40 8.43
N GLU A 31 -37.63 5.23 8.01
CA GLU A 31 -38.51 6.33 7.59
C GLU A 31 -38.73 7.30 8.74
N SER A 32 -39.13 6.81 9.92
CA SER A 32 -39.35 7.66 11.10
C SER A 32 -38.11 8.42 11.60
N LYS A 33 -36.92 7.81 11.57
CA LYS A 33 -35.69 8.47 12.04
C LYS A 33 -35.03 9.39 11.01
N ASN A 34 -35.40 9.27 9.73
CA ASN A 34 -34.73 9.98 8.64
C ASN A 34 -35.68 10.83 7.78
N VAL A 35 -36.89 11.16 8.27
CA VAL A 35 -37.90 11.99 7.58
C VAL A 35 -37.27 13.22 6.92
N ASN A 36 -36.61 14.09 7.70
CA ASN A 36 -35.99 15.30 7.18
C ASN A 36 -34.95 15.03 6.07
N TRP A 37 -34.26 13.90 6.13
CA TRP A 37 -33.26 13.52 5.14
C TRP A 37 -33.89 12.99 3.85
N LEU A 38 -35.03 12.29 3.96
CA LEU A 38 -35.84 11.82 2.83
C LEU A 38 -36.59 12.97 2.15
N ASP A 39 -36.98 14.00 2.91
CA ASP A 39 -37.60 15.24 2.40
C ASP A 39 -36.61 16.20 1.72
N GLY A 40 -35.45 15.70 1.30
CA GLY A 40 -34.49 16.47 0.50
C GLY A 40 -33.56 17.39 1.28
N GLN A 41 -33.59 17.39 2.62
CA GLN A 41 -32.60 18.15 3.42
C GLN A 41 -31.24 17.44 3.54
N PHE A 42 -30.77 16.82 2.46
CA PHE A 42 -29.44 16.22 2.44
C PHE A 42 -28.39 17.28 2.04
N ARG A 43 -27.33 17.40 2.85
CA ARG A 43 -26.16 18.20 2.51
C ARG A 43 -25.12 17.30 1.85
N VAL A 44 -24.94 17.42 0.54
CA VAL A 44 -23.82 16.78 -0.17
C VAL A 44 -22.69 17.82 -0.25
N PRO A 45 -21.58 17.62 0.48
CA PRO A 45 -20.43 18.50 0.32
C PRO A 45 -19.89 18.35 -1.11
N LEU A 46 -20.00 19.42 -1.90
CA LEU A 46 -19.47 19.50 -3.27
C LEU A 46 -17.97 19.77 -3.29
N GLU A 47 -17.40 20.20 -2.18
CA GLU A 47 -15.97 20.35 -2.00
C GLU A 47 -15.34 18.96 -1.92
N ARG A 48 -14.44 18.65 -2.87
CA ARG A 48 -13.44 17.59 -2.69
C ARG A 48 -12.55 17.96 -1.51
N ARG A 49 -13.05 17.74 -0.29
CA ARG A 49 -12.15 17.61 0.85
C ARG A 49 -11.38 16.32 0.58
N VAL A 50 -10.11 16.48 0.22
CA VAL A 50 -9.12 15.42 0.34
C VAL A 50 -9.12 15.07 1.82
N THR A 51 -9.97 14.12 2.21
CA THR A 51 -9.85 13.47 3.50
C THR A 51 -8.55 12.72 3.44
N VAL A 52 -7.48 13.38 3.90
CA VAL A 52 -6.29 12.71 4.38
C VAL A 52 -6.81 11.82 5.49
N ASN A 53 -6.98 10.53 5.18
CA ASN A 53 -7.34 9.52 6.17
C ASN A 53 -6.12 9.35 7.07
N TYR A 54 -5.93 10.28 8.01
CA TYR A 54 -5.10 10.00 9.16
C TYR A 54 -5.72 8.80 9.88
N PRO A 55 -4.93 7.78 10.24
CA PRO A 55 -5.44 6.67 11.03
C PRO A 55 -5.97 7.23 12.35
N ASN A 56 -7.30 7.22 12.49
CA ASN A 56 -7.97 7.65 13.70
C ASN A 56 -7.63 6.64 14.81
N THR A 57 -6.74 7.01 15.73
CA THR A 57 -6.33 6.18 16.87
C THR A 57 -7.38 6.16 18.00
N SER A 58 -8.43 6.96 17.90
CA SER A 58 -9.54 7.03 18.86
C SER A 58 -10.84 6.54 18.24
N GLY A 59 -10.95 5.23 18.07
CA GLY A 59 -12.15 4.59 17.56
C GLY A 59 -12.10 3.10 17.83
N SER A 60 -12.54 2.71 19.01
CA SER A 60 -12.74 1.35 19.53
C SER A 60 -13.78 0.54 18.73
N ARG A 61 -13.59 0.42 17.41
CA ARG A 61 -14.19 -0.62 16.58
C ARG A 61 -13.12 -1.69 16.39
N GLY A 62 -13.15 -2.71 17.25
CA GLY A 62 -12.18 -3.79 17.31
C GLY A 62 -11.80 -4.34 15.94
N GLY A 63 -10.64 -3.92 15.45
CA GLY A 63 -9.91 -4.62 14.41
C GLY A 63 -8.95 -5.61 15.05
N ARG A 64 -8.62 -6.69 14.33
CA ARG A 64 -7.51 -7.55 14.73
C ARG A 64 -6.24 -6.68 14.83
N PRO A 65 -5.47 -6.75 15.92
CA PRO A 65 -4.21 -6.02 16.03
C PRO A 65 -3.34 -6.26 14.78
N SER A 66 -2.91 -5.17 14.14
CA SER A 66 -2.03 -5.28 12.99
C SER A 66 -0.67 -5.75 13.46
N LYS A 67 -0.14 -6.82 12.86
CA LYS A 67 1.24 -7.24 13.10
C LYS A 67 2.20 -6.19 12.52
N PRO A 68 3.35 -5.95 13.18
CA PRO A 68 4.42 -5.14 12.59
C PRO A 68 4.84 -5.74 11.23
N TYR A 69 5.41 -4.90 10.36
CA TYR A 69 5.80 -5.33 9.02
C TYR A 69 6.67 -6.59 9.06
N GLU A 70 7.67 -6.64 9.95
CA GLU A 70 8.58 -7.79 10.04
C GLU A 70 7.92 -9.10 10.46
N ALA A 71 6.92 -9.04 11.35
CA ALA A 71 6.18 -10.21 11.80
C ALA A 71 5.02 -10.62 10.85
N SER A 72 4.86 -9.92 9.72
CA SER A 72 3.83 -10.21 8.73
C SER A 72 4.26 -11.35 7.81
N SER A 73 3.31 -12.16 7.31
CA SER A 73 3.61 -13.17 6.30
C SER A 73 4.05 -12.52 4.97
N GLU A 74 4.81 -13.24 4.14
CA GLU A 74 5.25 -12.75 2.82
C GLU A 74 4.09 -12.27 1.94
N LYS A 75 2.95 -12.99 1.97
CA LYS A 75 1.74 -12.55 1.26
C LYS A 75 1.26 -11.18 1.73
N THR A 76 1.33 -10.92 3.04
CA THR A 76 0.91 -9.65 3.64
C THR A 76 1.93 -8.54 3.37
N LYS A 77 3.24 -8.84 3.48
CA LYS A 77 4.33 -7.91 3.12
C LYS A 77 4.21 -7.47 1.67
N LYS A 78 4.00 -8.42 0.75
CA LYS A 78 3.75 -8.13 -0.66
C LYS A 78 2.57 -7.20 -0.87
N ARG A 79 1.45 -7.41 -0.18
CA ARG A 79 0.28 -6.53 -0.27
C ARG A 79 0.61 -5.12 0.25
N LYS A 80 1.22 -5.00 1.43
CA LYS A 80 1.64 -3.71 2.01
C LYS A 80 2.61 -2.95 1.08
N ASN A 81 3.54 -3.65 0.44
CA ASN A 81 4.48 -3.04 -0.51
C ASN A 81 3.76 -2.56 -1.77
N MET A 82 2.78 -3.31 -2.27
CA MET A 82 1.98 -2.88 -3.42
C MET A 82 1.14 -1.64 -3.07
N GLU A 83 0.58 -1.58 -1.86
CA GLU A 83 -0.13 -0.38 -1.37
C GLU A 83 0.81 0.83 -1.35
N LEU A 84 2.00 0.70 -0.77
CA LEU A 84 3.02 1.77 -0.76
C LEU A 84 3.43 2.23 -2.17
N ILE A 85 3.68 1.29 -3.09
CA ILE A 85 4.05 1.60 -4.47
C ILE A 85 2.90 2.28 -5.20
N GLN A 86 1.65 1.89 -4.94
CA GLN A 86 0.48 2.50 -5.57
C GLN A 86 0.23 3.92 -5.05
N GLU A 87 0.52 4.19 -3.78
CA GLU A 87 0.32 5.49 -3.15
C GLU A 87 1.41 6.51 -3.54
N TYR A 88 2.69 6.11 -3.47
CA TYR A 88 3.83 7.02 -3.64
C TYR A 88 4.58 6.83 -4.97
N GLY A 89 4.34 5.74 -5.68
CA GLY A 89 5.08 5.38 -6.88
C GLY A 89 6.43 4.73 -6.58
N LEU A 90 6.86 3.83 -7.48
CA LEU A 90 8.10 3.07 -7.33
C LEU A 90 9.35 3.97 -7.28
N ASP A 91 9.36 5.07 -8.05
CA ASP A 91 10.52 5.99 -8.10
C ASP A 91 10.76 6.68 -6.76
N CYS A 92 9.69 7.16 -6.12
CA CYS A 92 9.75 7.77 -4.79
C CYS A 92 10.25 6.78 -3.73
N VAL A 93 9.74 5.54 -3.77
CA VAL A 93 10.17 4.47 -2.84
C VAL A 93 11.66 4.14 -3.01
N LEU A 94 12.15 4.02 -4.24
CA LEU A 94 13.56 3.75 -4.52
C LEU A 94 14.46 4.92 -4.11
N ASN A 95 14.01 6.16 -4.31
CA ASN A 95 14.75 7.34 -3.88
C ASN A 95 14.84 7.44 -2.35
N ALA A 96 13.75 7.17 -1.64
CA ALA A 96 13.74 7.13 -0.18
C ALA A 96 14.71 6.06 0.35
N TYR A 97 14.71 4.86 -0.26
CA TYR A 97 15.66 3.81 0.09
C TYR A 97 17.12 4.20 -0.17
N ALA A 98 17.41 4.86 -1.30
CA ALA A 98 18.75 5.36 -1.58
C ALA A 98 19.20 6.48 -0.61
N GLN A 99 18.27 7.27 -0.08
CA GLN A 99 18.58 8.27 0.95
C GLN A 99 18.93 7.60 2.28
N GLU A 100 18.16 6.60 2.69
CA GLU A 100 18.42 5.81 3.91
C GLU A 100 19.79 5.11 3.86
N LEU A 101 20.15 4.53 2.71
CA LEU A 101 21.46 3.92 2.52
C LEU A 101 22.60 4.92 2.71
N ARG A 102 22.45 6.15 2.18
CA ARG A 102 23.44 7.21 2.40
C ARG A 102 23.53 7.64 3.85
N SER A 103 22.41 7.72 4.58
CA SER A 103 22.45 8.06 6.01
C SER A 103 23.09 6.96 6.85
N MET A 104 23.05 5.71 6.40
CA MET A 104 23.78 4.59 7.01
C MET A 104 25.26 4.52 6.60
N GLY A 105 25.71 5.35 5.64
CA GLY A 105 27.09 5.33 5.12
C GLY A 105 27.31 4.35 3.95
N GLU A 106 26.28 3.62 3.52
CA GLU A 106 26.31 2.62 2.45
C GLU A 106 26.21 3.28 1.06
N THR A 107 27.27 4.01 0.69
CA THR A 107 27.27 4.86 -0.52
C THR A 107 27.29 4.07 -1.83
N GLU A 108 27.90 2.88 -1.85
CA GLU A 108 27.97 2.05 -3.04
C GLU A 108 26.60 1.46 -3.39
N GLU A 109 25.90 0.96 -2.37
CA GLU A 109 24.54 0.42 -2.44
C GLU A 109 23.56 1.51 -2.89
N ALA A 110 23.68 2.71 -2.33
CA ALA A 110 22.86 3.84 -2.75
C ALA A 110 23.08 4.18 -4.23
N THR A 111 24.30 4.04 -4.73
CA THR A 111 24.64 4.24 -6.15
C THR A 111 23.99 3.18 -7.03
N ILE A 112 24.07 1.90 -6.63
CA ILE A 112 23.40 0.80 -7.33
C ILE A 112 21.89 1.02 -7.41
N VAL A 113 21.25 1.43 -6.31
CA VAL A 113 19.82 1.72 -6.28
C VAL A 113 19.46 2.85 -7.24
N ASN A 114 20.28 3.90 -7.34
CA ASN A 114 20.06 4.97 -8.31
C ASN A 114 20.19 4.50 -9.76
N ILE A 115 21.20 3.67 -10.06
CA ILE A 115 21.35 3.07 -11.39
C ILE A 115 20.11 2.25 -11.73
N ILE A 116 19.62 1.43 -10.79
CA ILE A 116 18.39 0.66 -10.97
C ILE A 116 17.22 1.61 -11.19
N ARG A 117 17.09 2.69 -10.41
CA ARG A 117 15.99 3.65 -10.54
C ARG A 117 15.89 4.24 -11.95
N THR A 118 17.01 4.76 -12.47
CA THR A 118 17.09 5.44 -13.77
C THR A 118 17.13 4.49 -14.97
N ALA A 119 17.44 3.22 -14.76
CA ALA A 119 17.54 2.24 -15.83
C ALA A 119 16.19 1.98 -16.55
N SER A 120 16.28 1.68 -17.84
CA SER A 120 15.14 1.24 -18.65
C SER A 120 14.59 -0.11 -18.15
N LYS A 121 13.35 -0.45 -18.49
CA LYS A 121 12.76 -1.76 -18.12
C LYS A 121 13.61 -2.95 -18.58
N ASN A 122 14.26 -2.83 -19.74
CA ASN A 122 15.09 -3.89 -20.30
C ASN A 122 16.43 -4.01 -19.56
N ASP A 123 17.01 -2.88 -19.17
CA ASP A 123 18.27 -2.84 -18.44
C ASP A 123 18.11 -3.29 -16.99
N LYS A 124 16.98 -2.95 -16.34
CA LYS A 124 16.58 -3.46 -15.03
C LYS A 124 16.58 -5.01 -15.00
N LYS A 125 16.00 -5.63 -16.03
CA LYS A 125 16.00 -7.10 -16.17
C LYS A 125 17.41 -7.66 -16.33
N LYS A 126 18.26 -7.03 -17.14
CA LYS A 126 19.65 -7.46 -17.34
C LYS A 126 20.44 -7.37 -16.03
N ILE A 127 20.37 -6.24 -15.33
CA ILE A 127 21.03 -6.02 -14.04
C ILE A 127 20.59 -7.08 -13.03
N LEU A 128 19.28 -7.33 -12.90
CA LEU A 128 18.75 -8.34 -11.98
C LEU A 128 19.28 -9.74 -12.31
N ASN A 129 19.30 -10.12 -13.59
CA ASN A 129 19.81 -11.43 -14.01
C ASN A 129 21.31 -11.57 -13.74
N THR A 130 22.09 -10.51 -13.92
CA THR A 130 23.51 -10.49 -13.58
C THR A 130 23.72 -10.66 -12.08
N LEU A 131 22.98 -9.92 -11.25
CA LEU A 131 23.05 -10.04 -9.78
C LEU A 131 22.65 -11.43 -9.30
N LEU A 132 21.61 -12.03 -9.88
CA LEU A 132 21.21 -13.40 -9.57
C LEU A 132 22.28 -14.42 -9.97
N ARG A 133 23.00 -14.20 -11.07
CA ARG A 133 24.14 -15.04 -11.47
C ARG A 133 25.31 -14.90 -10.52
N THR A 134 25.69 -13.66 -10.16
CA THR A 134 26.82 -13.41 -9.24
C THR A 134 26.54 -14.00 -7.86
N LEU A 135 25.31 -13.86 -7.34
CA LEU A 135 24.87 -14.49 -6.09
C LEU A 135 24.95 -16.02 -6.15
N LYS A 136 24.49 -16.64 -7.24
CA LYS A 136 24.61 -18.10 -7.42
C LYS A 136 26.07 -18.55 -7.47
N THR A 137 26.94 -17.84 -8.18
CA THR A 137 28.38 -18.15 -8.22
C THR A 137 29.05 -17.95 -6.87
N LEU A 138 28.70 -16.90 -6.12
CA LEU A 138 29.21 -16.66 -4.76
C LEU A 138 28.77 -17.77 -3.80
N HIS A 139 27.50 -18.19 -3.87
CA HIS A 139 27.00 -19.31 -3.07
C HIS A 139 27.70 -20.63 -3.45
N LEU A 140 27.98 -20.88 -4.72
CA LEU A 140 28.75 -22.05 -5.16
C LEU A 140 30.20 -21.99 -4.69
N PHE A 141 30.81 -20.80 -4.69
CA PHE A 141 32.17 -20.57 -4.22
C PHE A 141 32.31 -20.74 -2.70
N GLN A 142 31.38 -20.20 -1.92
CA GLN A 142 31.30 -20.41 -0.48
C GLN A 142 31.09 -21.90 -0.15
N ARG A 143 30.24 -22.60 -0.91
CA ARG A 143 30.01 -24.04 -0.72
C ARG A 143 31.28 -24.86 -0.95
N ARG A 144 32.09 -24.52 -1.96
CA ARG A 144 33.40 -25.17 -2.21
C ARG A 144 34.46 -24.82 -1.16
N LYS A 145 34.40 -23.63 -0.56
CA LYS A 145 35.38 -23.17 0.44
C LYS A 145 35.13 -23.78 1.83
N TYR A 146 33.87 -24.04 2.20
CA TYR A 146 33.50 -24.54 3.53
C TYR A 146 33.13 -26.02 3.57
N TYR A 147 32.78 -26.63 2.43
CA TYR A 147 32.54 -28.06 2.31
C TYR A 147 33.52 -28.58 1.26
N GLY A 148 34.67 -29.08 1.70
CA GLY A 148 35.67 -29.71 0.84
C GLY A 148 35.07 -30.83 -0.01
N PRO A 149 35.77 -31.31 -1.06
CA PRO A 149 35.27 -32.38 -1.90
C PRO A 149 34.97 -33.60 -1.01
N LEU A 150 33.74 -34.09 -1.06
CA LEU A 150 33.41 -35.42 -0.54
C LEU A 150 34.24 -36.40 -1.37
N LEU A 151 35.36 -36.84 -0.79
CA LEU A 151 36.18 -37.93 -1.29
C LEU A 151 35.27 -39.17 -1.33
N THR A 152 34.88 -39.58 -2.54
CA THR A 152 34.49 -40.96 -2.85
C THR A 152 35.72 -41.71 -3.33
#